data_AF-A0AAW1SPE0-F1
#
_entry.id   AF-A0AAW1SPE0-F1
#
_cell.length_a   1.000
_cell.length_b   1.000
_cell.length_c   1.000
_cell.angle_alpha   90.00
_cell.angle_beta   90.00
_cell.angle_gamma   90.00
#
_symmetry.space_group_name_H-M   'P 1'
#
loop_
_entity.id
_entity.type
_entity.pdbx_description
1 polymer ?
#
loop_
_entity_poly.entity_id
_entity_poly.type
_entity_poly.pdbx_seq_one_letter_code
_entity_poly.pdbx_strand_id
1 'polypeptide(L)'
;MSQKLSSKFPQTKTSGSRQGKPSSKRQKVSNGAVPSIPTPAKTSSVQPVQLYGEEEAQCLKQFDLTSRFGPCTGMSRTERWERADKMGLSPPLNVRDILARMESDSDLHHNVWHDRV
;
A
#
# COMPACT_ATOMS: atom_id res chain seq x y z
N MET A 1 -0.07 35.25 37.38
CA MET A 1 -0.73 35.57 36.09
C MET A 1 -0.44 34.44 35.10
N SER A 2 -1.40 33.57 34.80
CA SER A 2 -1.19 32.42 33.90
C SER A 2 -1.69 32.75 32.49
N GLN A 3 -0.78 32.86 31.53
CA GLN A 3 -1.12 33.13 30.14
C GLN A 3 -1.56 31.83 29.44
N LYS A 4 -2.80 31.78 28.96
CA LYS A 4 -3.31 30.69 28.11
C LYS A 4 -2.92 30.98 26.66
N LEU A 5 -2.04 30.17 26.07
CA LEU A 5 -1.74 30.21 24.64
C LEU A 5 -2.82 29.42 23.88
N SER A 6 -3.77 30.14 23.28
CA SER A 6 -4.78 29.61 22.36
C SER A 6 -4.28 29.76 20.92
N SER A 7 -3.85 28.68 20.27
CA SER A 7 -3.53 28.68 18.84
C SER A 7 -4.82 28.59 18.01
N LYS A 8 -5.30 29.73 17.51
CA LYS A 8 -6.33 29.80 16.47
C LYS A 8 -5.63 29.83 15.10
N PHE A 9 -5.68 28.72 14.37
CA PHE A 9 -5.25 28.68 12.98
C PHE A 9 -6.45 28.95 12.05
N PRO A 10 -6.40 29.96 11.16
CA PRO A 10 -7.45 30.20 10.18
C PRO A 10 -7.34 29.25 8.97
N GLN A 11 -8.41 28.50 8.68
CA GLN A 11 -8.60 27.83 7.39
C GLN A 11 -9.29 28.79 6.40
N THR A 12 -8.59 29.18 5.34
CA THR A 12 -9.20 29.87 4.19
C THR A 12 -9.73 28.83 3.20
N LYS A 13 -11.01 28.96 2.85
CA LYS A 13 -11.64 28.19 1.77
C LYS A 13 -11.30 28.85 0.43
N THR A 14 -10.77 28.09 -0.52
CA THR A 14 -10.70 28.50 -1.93
C THR A 14 -11.46 27.49 -2.78
N SER A 15 -12.56 27.95 -3.37
CA SER A 15 -13.35 27.26 -4.38
C SER A 15 -12.69 27.47 -5.74
N GLY A 16 -12.16 26.40 -6.34
CA GLY A 16 -11.57 26.42 -7.67
C GLY A 16 -12.21 25.37 -8.58
N SER A 17 -13.20 25.80 -9.36
CA SER A 17 -13.79 25.05 -10.47
C SER A 17 -12.81 24.96 -11.64
N ARG A 18 -12.52 23.77 -12.18
CA ARG A 18 -12.01 23.59 -13.54
C ARG A 18 -12.53 22.30 -14.18
N GLN A 19 -13.37 22.48 -15.20
CA GLN A 19 -13.75 21.47 -16.21
C GLN A 19 -12.59 21.22 -17.18
N GLY A 20 -12.43 19.98 -17.64
CA GLY A 20 -11.62 19.59 -18.80
C GLY A 20 -11.77 18.09 -19.11
N LYS A 21 -12.44 17.76 -20.22
CA LYS A 21 -12.63 16.40 -20.79
C LYS A 21 -11.56 16.12 -21.90
N PRO A 22 -11.66 15.10 -22.78
CA PRO A 22 -10.96 13.80 -22.67
C PRO A 22 -10.16 13.38 -23.93
N SER A 23 -9.16 12.50 -23.83
CA SER A 23 -8.55 11.70 -24.93
C SER A 23 -7.39 10.89 -24.31
N SER A 24 -7.10 9.61 -24.57
CA SER A 24 -7.20 8.77 -25.76
C SER A 24 -7.26 7.30 -25.30
N LYS A 25 -8.12 6.47 -25.89
CA LYS A 25 -8.05 5.01 -25.74
C LYS A 25 -8.37 4.37 -27.09
N ARG A 26 -7.50 3.43 -27.50
CA ARG A 26 -7.79 2.18 -28.22
C ARG A 26 -6.84 1.94 -29.40
N GLN A 27 -5.79 1.17 -29.16
CA GLN A 27 -5.08 0.40 -30.18
C GLN A 27 -5.29 -1.10 -29.94
N LYS A 28 -5.39 -1.81 -31.07
CA LYS A 28 -5.85 -3.18 -31.30
C LYS A 28 -4.66 -3.99 -31.81
N VAL A 29 -4.33 -5.12 -31.19
CA VAL A 29 -3.42 -6.17 -31.71
C VAL A 29 -3.92 -7.51 -31.13
N SER A 30 -4.62 -8.36 -31.88
CA SER A 30 -4.21 -9.40 -32.84
C SER A 30 -3.56 -10.64 -32.19
N ASN A 31 -4.34 -11.73 -32.16
CA ASN A 31 -3.99 -13.08 -31.72
C ASN A 31 -3.01 -13.75 -32.69
N GLY A 32 -2.04 -14.50 -32.16
CA GLY A 32 -1.15 -15.37 -32.94
C GLY A 32 -0.65 -16.53 -32.07
N ALA A 33 -0.83 -17.74 -32.58
CA ALA A 33 -0.71 -19.04 -31.91
C ALA A 33 0.72 -19.47 -31.55
N VAL A 34 0.84 -20.33 -30.53
CA VAL A 34 2.00 -21.24 -30.33
C VAL A 34 1.51 -22.65 -29.94
N PRO A 35 2.05 -23.74 -30.53
CA PRO A 35 1.56 -25.10 -30.34
C PRO A 35 2.29 -25.87 -29.21
N SER A 36 1.61 -26.92 -28.75
CA SER A 36 1.91 -27.87 -27.67
C SER A 36 3.16 -28.75 -27.86
N ILE A 37 3.76 -29.25 -26.76
CA ILE A 37 4.39 -30.59 -26.55
C ILE A 37 4.79 -30.77 -25.05
N PRO A 38 4.91 -32.00 -24.48
CA PRO A 38 4.26 -32.41 -23.22
C PRO A 38 5.14 -32.77 -21.98
N THR A 39 4.46 -32.86 -20.81
CA THR A 39 4.60 -33.65 -19.52
C THR A 39 5.93 -34.34 -19.14
N PRO A 40 6.33 -34.56 -17.85
CA PRO A 40 5.47 -35.02 -16.72
C PRO A 40 5.87 -34.57 -15.28
N ALA A 41 4.96 -34.74 -14.30
CA ALA A 41 5.22 -35.42 -13.01
C ALA A 41 4.18 -35.05 -11.94
N LYS A 42 3.79 -36.08 -11.19
CA LYS A 42 2.74 -36.12 -10.18
C LYS A 42 3.19 -35.57 -8.82
N THR A 43 2.21 -35.04 -8.10
CA THR A 43 2.01 -35.15 -6.64
C THR A 43 3.11 -34.62 -5.71
N SER A 44 2.82 -33.49 -5.08
CA SER A 44 2.84 -33.39 -3.61
C SER A 44 1.81 -32.36 -3.17
N SER A 45 0.85 -32.80 -2.36
CA SER A 45 -0.01 -31.93 -1.59
C SER A 45 0.87 -31.11 -0.66
N VAL A 46 1.08 -29.85 -1.02
CA VAL A 46 1.72 -28.85 -0.17
C VAL A 46 0.63 -27.81 0.07
N GLN A 47 0.08 -27.79 1.28
CA GLN A 47 -0.63 -26.61 1.77
C GLN A 47 0.26 -25.41 1.46
N PRO A 48 -0.20 -24.34 0.79
CA PRO A 48 0.69 -23.26 0.40
C PRO A 48 1.32 -22.71 1.67
N VAL A 49 2.61 -22.97 1.87
CA VAL A 49 3.40 -22.18 2.79
C VAL A 49 3.34 -20.79 2.16
N GLN A 50 2.61 -19.88 2.78
CA GLN A 50 2.45 -18.54 2.24
C GLN A 50 3.78 -17.81 2.48
N LEU A 51 4.78 -18.18 1.69
CA LEU A 51 6.08 -17.56 1.63
C LEU A 51 5.84 -16.22 0.92
N TYR A 52 5.52 -15.19 1.71
CA TYR A 52 5.39 -13.84 1.19
C TYR A 52 6.65 -13.51 0.38
N GLY A 53 6.43 -13.02 -0.84
CA GLY A 53 7.53 -12.82 -1.77
C GLY A 53 8.49 -11.76 -1.26
N GLU A 54 9.78 -11.89 -1.57
CA GLU A 54 10.77 -10.84 -1.28
C GLU A 54 10.29 -9.47 -1.79
N GLU A 55 9.60 -9.44 -2.94
CA GLU A 55 9.01 -8.24 -3.51
C GLU A 55 7.94 -7.58 -2.62
N GLU A 56 7.10 -8.38 -1.95
CA GLU A 56 6.06 -7.86 -1.06
C GLU A 56 6.71 -7.23 0.19
N ALA A 57 7.72 -7.91 0.75
CA ALA A 57 8.51 -7.37 1.86
C ALA A 57 9.22 -6.06 1.48
N GLN A 58 9.81 -5.97 0.28
CA GLN A 58 10.41 -4.73 -0.22
C GLN A 58 9.35 -3.63 -0.41
N CYS A 59 8.16 -3.96 -0.92
CA CYS A 59 7.08 -3.01 -1.06
C CYS A 59 6.64 -2.43 0.29
N LEU A 60 6.45 -3.27 1.31
CA LEU A 60 6.07 -2.83 2.66
C LEU A 60 7.18 -2.00 3.31
N LYS A 61 8.45 -2.39 3.12
CA LYS A 61 9.61 -1.61 3.57
C LYS A 61 9.65 -0.24 2.91
N GLN A 62 9.45 -0.17 1.59
CA GLN A 62 9.42 1.10 0.87
C GLN A 62 8.27 1.98 1.35
N PHE A 63 7.11 1.39 1.64
CA PHE A 63 6.00 2.10 2.25
C PHE A 63 6.43 2.73 3.58
N ASP A 64 7.04 1.96 4.50
CA ASP A 64 7.55 2.45 5.80
C ASP A 64 8.53 3.62 5.69
N LEU A 65 9.43 3.57 4.70
CA LEU A 65 10.42 4.63 4.44
C LEU A 65 9.81 5.89 3.81
N THR A 66 8.60 5.82 3.27
CA THR A 66 7.96 6.93 2.57
C THR A 66 7.28 7.87 3.56
N SER A 67 7.87 9.05 3.80
CA SER A 67 7.35 10.05 4.76
C SER A 67 6.03 10.70 4.37
N ARG A 68 5.63 10.62 3.09
CA ARG A 68 4.37 11.20 2.56
C ARG A 68 3.13 10.74 3.34
N PHE A 69 3.13 9.51 3.84
CA PHE A 69 1.99 8.89 4.53
C PHE A 69 2.02 9.09 6.05
N GLY A 70 2.95 9.92 6.54
CA GLY A 70 3.14 10.20 7.97
C GLY A 70 4.10 9.22 8.65
N PRO A 71 4.33 9.41 9.96
CA PRO A 71 5.21 8.53 10.73
C PRO A 71 4.68 7.09 10.74
N CYS A 72 5.58 6.12 10.73
CA CYS A 72 5.26 4.69 10.82
C CYS A 72 5.52 4.09 12.19
N THR A 73 6.24 4.80 13.07
CA THR A 73 6.54 4.35 14.43
C THR A 73 5.30 4.45 15.32
N GLY A 74 5.16 3.50 16.25
CA GLY A 74 4.04 3.46 17.20
C GLY A 74 2.69 3.03 16.63
N MET A 75 2.66 2.48 15.41
CA MET A 75 1.46 1.88 14.80
C MET A 75 1.83 0.73 13.86
N SER A 76 0.87 -0.15 13.60
CA SER A 76 0.98 -1.20 12.57
C SER A 76 0.97 -0.60 11.16
N ARG A 77 1.47 -1.37 10.18
CA ARG A 77 1.39 -0.97 8.76
C ARG A 77 -0.06 -0.76 8.30
N THR A 78 -1.00 -1.56 8.81
CA THR A 78 -2.44 -1.46 8.51
C THR A 78 -3.03 -0.16 9.01
N GLU A 79 -2.81 0.18 10.29
CA GLU A 79 -3.30 1.44 10.86
C GLU A 79 -2.72 2.67 10.14
N ARG A 80 -1.44 2.60 9.79
CA ARG A 80 -0.78 3.66 9.03
C ARG A 80 -1.40 3.84 7.64
N TRP A 81 -1.68 2.73 6.95
CA TRP A 81 -2.34 2.74 5.64
C TRP A 81 -3.73 3.38 5.74
N GLU A 82 -4.55 2.95 6.70
CA GLU A 82 -5.88 3.52 6.89
C GLU A 82 -5.85 5.02 7.23
N ARG A 83 -4.90 5.44 8.06
CA ARG A 83 -4.74 6.85 8.40
C ARG A 83 -4.41 7.67 7.15
N ALA A 84 -3.49 7.20 6.32
CA ALA A 84 -3.12 7.87 5.08
C ALA A 84 -4.30 7.97 4.10
N ASP A 85 -5.11 6.90 4.00
CA ASP A 85 -6.33 6.89 3.18
C ASP A 85 -7.39 7.88 3.71
N LYS A 86 -7.65 7.87 5.01
CA LYS A 86 -8.53 8.85 5.70
C LYS A 86 -8.08 10.30 5.51
N MET A 87 -6.77 10.53 5.36
CA MET A 87 -6.19 11.84 5.08
C MET A 87 -6.20 12.21 3.58
N GLY A 88 -6.70 11.34 2.70
CA GLY A 88 -6.75 11.57 1.25
C GLY A 88 -5.38 11.57 0.58
N LEU A 89 -4.38 10.91 1.18
CA LEU A 89 -3.01 10.86 0.65
C LEU A 89 -2.83 9.80 -0.44
N SER A 90 -3.86 8.99 -0.69
CA SER A 90 -3.91 7.90 -1.66
C SER A 90 -2.74 6.93 -1.50
N PRO A 91 -2.66 6.22 -0.35
CA PRO A 91 -1.64 5.20 -0.16
C PRO A 91 -1.79 4.07 -1.20
N PRO A 92 -0.70 3.33 -1.52
CA PRO A 92 -0.75 2.31 -2.57
C PRO A 92 -1.69 1.15 -2.23
N LEU A 93 -2.57 0.75 -3.16
CA LEU A 93 -3.53 -0.34 -2.93
C LEU A 93 -2.87 -1.70 -2.75
N ASN A 94 -1.76 -1.95 -3.45
CA ASN A 94 -1.00 -3.18 -3.31
C ASN A 94 -0.49 -3.39 -1.87
N VAL A 95 -0.15 -2.32 -1.14
CA VAL A 95 0.20 -2.41 0.29
C VAL A 95 -0.99 -2.95 1.10
N ARG A 96 -2.20 -2.46 0.85
CA ARG A 96 -3.41 -2.96 1.52
C ARG A 96 -3.66 -4.43 1.19
N ASP A 97 -3.53 -4.80 -0.07
CA ASP A 97 -3.79 -6.18 -0.52
C ASP A 97 -2.77 -7.16 0.07
N ILE A 98 -1.51 -6.74 0.20
CA ILE A 98 -0.46 -7.52 0.87
C ILE A 98 -0.80 -7.68 2.36
N LEU A 99 -1.14 -6.60 3.06
CA LEU A 99 -1.49 -6.63 4.49
C LEU A 99 -2.74 -7.48 4.76
N ALA A 100 -3.75 -7.42 3.89
CA ALA A 100 -4.97 -8.22 4.03
C ALA A 100 -4.77 -9.73 3.86
N ARG A 101 -3.68 -10.15 3.20
CA ARG A 101 -3.32 -11.57 3.05
C ARG A 101 -2.48 -12.10 4.20
N MET A 102 -1.93 -11.21 5.03
CA MET A 102 -1.05 -11.53 6.14
C MET A 102 -1.84 -11.76 7.44
N GLU A 103 -1.34 -12.63 8.31
CA GLU A 103 -1.79 -12.73 9.70
C GLU A 103 -1.25 -11.55 10.50
N SER A 104 -2.06 -10.95 11.36
CA SER A 104 -1.71 -9.72 12.11
C SER A 104 -0.46 -9.83 12.99
N ASP A 105 -0.06 -11.07 13.35
CA ASP A 105 1.10 -11.37 14.21
C ASP A 105 2.38 -11.70 13.39
N SER A 106 2.35 -11.51 12.07
CA SER A 106 3.53 -11.67 11.23
C SER A 106 4.48 -10.49 11.39
N ASP A 107 5.80 -10.73 11.40
CA ASP A 107 6.84 -9.68 11.35
C ASP A 107 6.61 -8.65 10.23
N LEU A 108 5.91 -9.05 9.16
CA LEU A 108 5.56 -8.19 8.03
C LEU A 108 4.40 -7.22 8.33
N HIS A 109 3.67 -7.36 9.43
CA HIS A 109 2.72 -6.35 9.89
C HIS A 109 3.39 -5.18 10.62
N HIS A 110 4.60 -5.43 11.13
CA HIS A 110 5.36 -4.46 11.88
C HIS A 110 6.20 -3.57 10.95
N ASN A 111 6.35 -2.31 11.34
CA ASN A 111 7.16 -1.36 10.60
C ASN A 111 8.67 -1.66 10.79
N VAL A 112 9.52 -1.15 9.88
CA VAL A 112 10.99 -1.34 9.89
C VAL A 112 11.67 -0.96 11.23
N TRP A 113 11.03 -0.13 12.06
CA TRP A 113 11.58 0.36 13.32
C TRP A 113 10.94 -0.24 14.57
N HIS A 114 10.06 -1.23 14.45
CA HIS A 114 9.35 -1.86 15.57
C HIS A 114 10.25 -2.13 16.79
N ASP A 115 11.44 -2.72 16.60
CA ASP A 115 12.33 -3.12 17.70
C ASP A 115 13.38 -2.07 18.07
N ARG A 116 13.30 -0.86 17.52
CA ARG A 116 14.38 0.15 17.58
C ARG A 116 13.98 1.45 18.28
N VAL A 117 12.74 1.59 18.72
CA VAL A 117 12.18 2.80 19.34
C VAL A 117 11.50 2.51 20.67
#